data_AF-A0A497HMG7-F1
#
_entry.id   AF-A0A497HMG7-F1
#
_cell.length_a   1.000
_cell.length_b   1.000
_cell.length_c   1.000
_cell.angle_alpha   90.00
_cell.angle_beta   90.00
_cell.angle_gamma   90.00
#
_symmetry.space_group_name_H-M   'P 1'
#
loop_
_entity.id
_entity.type
_entity.pdbx_description
1 polymer ?
#
loop_
_entity_poly.entity_id
_entity_poly.type
_entity_poly.pdbx_seq_one_letter_code
_entity_poly.pdbx_strand_id
1 'polypeptide(L)'
;MRGDRVITVIAIDALEYTLVEEFNMRNLKQDYYGRTDISEFSEPRTMVLWSSFMTGENREAEILAKGDKEMWNTRIPHEETFFSHFKNPFVLDLPGYNYDLEQHRRERELLKEFFKEKDEERKREVRRKYNENAFAHHRRVKERFFEALEGDYDFVLGYFSVADVIGHLNFGNRSLMKMIYRDLDDIVSRVEGKKIVLSDHGMKAVGAFGDHSDYGFWSTNFRDLGRPRITDFKRIVLQEALGE
;
A
#
# COMPACT_ATOMS: atom_id res chain seq x y z
N MET A 1 -11.51 13.03 21.37
CA MET A 1 -10.69 12.29 22.35
C MET A 1 -10.23 11.01 21.66
N ARG A 2 -8.95 10.63 21.74
CA ARG A 2 -8.34 9.47 21.05
C ARG A 2 -8.86 8.08 21.52
N GLY A 3 -9.98 8.01 22.22
CA GLY A 3 -10.30 6.94 23.18
C GLY A 3 -10.73 5.59 22.60
N ASP A 4 -11.28 5.55 21.38
CA ASP A 4 -11.99 4.38 20.88
C ASP A 4 -11.33 3.73 19.65
N ARG A 5 -10.16 4.22 19.20
CA ARG A 5 -9.47 3.61 18.05
C ARG A 5 -8.88 2.26 18.43
N VAL A 6 -9.41 1.21 17.82
CA VAL A 6 -9.06 -0.17 18.17
C VAL A 6 -7.86 -0.70 17.38
N ILE A 7 -7.66 -0.24 16.14
CA ILE A 7 -6.51 -0.61 15.30
C ILE A 7 -6.28 0.40 14.17
N THR A 8 -5.02 0.56 13.75
CA THR A 8 -4.62 1.32 12.56
C THR A 8 -3.91 0.44 11.54
N VAL A 9 -4.28 0.54 10.27
CA VAL A 9 -3.62 -0.14 9.15
C VAL A 9 -2.86 0.87 8.29
N ILE A 10 -1.57 0.65 8.10
CA ILE A 10 -0.72 1.40 7.19
C ILE A 10 -0.48 0.50 5.98
N ALA A 11 -1.27 0.70 4.93
CA ALA A 11 -1.14 0.01 3.67
C ALA A 11 -0.04 0.69 2.83
N ILE A 12 0.99 -0.04 2.44
CA ILE A 12 2.10 0.49 1.64
C ILE A 12 2.21 -0.37 0.39
N ASP A 13 2.07 0.24 -0.78
CA ASP A 13 2.20 -0.48 -2.05
C ASP A 13 3.66 -0.86 -2.31
N ALA A 14 3.88 -2.11 -2.72
CA ALA A 14 5.19 -2.65 -3.11
C ALA A 14 6.32 -2.50 -2.05
N LEU A 15 6.00 -2.66 -0.76
CA LEU A 15 6.99 -2.60 0.31
C LEU A 15 7.82 -3.89 0.33
N GLU A 16 9.07 -3.77 -0.08
CA GLU A 16 9.96 -4.91 -0.24
C GLU A 16 10.62 -5.33 1.08
N TYR A 17 10.32 -6.55 1.51
CA TYR A 17 10.87 -7.19 2.72
C TYR A 17 12.39 -7.05 2.82
N THR A 18 13.12 -7.33 1.74
CA THR A 18 14.59 -7.28 1.78
C THR A 18 15.12 -5.86 1.98
N LEU A 19 14.46 -4.83 1.44
CA LEU A 19 14.85 -3.44 1.67
C LEU A 19 14.53 -2.98 3.10
N VAL A 20 13.42 -3.43 3.69
CA VAL A 20 13.10 -3.21 5.11
C VAL A 20 14.21 -3.77 6.01
N GLU A 21 14.67 -4.99 5.70
CA GLU A 21 15.80 -5.63 6.39
C GLU A 21 17.11 -4.86 6.21
N GLU A 22 17.53 -4.67 4.97
CA GLU A 22 18.83 -4.09 4.61
C GLU A 22 18.98 -2.63 5.06
N PHE A 23 17.90 -1.85 5.02
CA PHE A 23 17.94 -0.45 5.45
C PHE A 23 17.74 -0.28 6.96
N ASN A 24 17.42 -1.36 7.69
CA ASN A 24 17.18 -1.38 9.13
C ASN A 24 16.01 -0.48 9.57
N MET A 25 14.85 -0.65 8.92
CA MET A 25 13.64 0.11 9.21
C MET A 25 12.91 -0.44 10.44
N ARG A 26 13.26 0.06 11.61
CA ARG A 26 12.82 -0.50 12.90
C ARG A 26 11.31 -0.40 13.11
N ASN A 27 10.70 0.72 12.73
CA ASN A 27 9.26 0.91 12.90
C ASN A 27 8.46 0.14 11.84
N LEU A 28 8.98 -0.02 10.63
CA LEU A 28 8.37 -0.90 9.62
C LEU A 28 8.44 -2.38 10.03
N LYS A 29 9.48 -2.81 10.76
CA LYS A 29 9.56 -4.18 11.33
C LYS A 29 8.63 -4.40 12.53
N GLN A 30 8.42 -3.39 13.37
CA GLN A 30 7.66 -3.55 14.62
C GLN A 30 8.21 -4.72 15.49
N ASP A 31 7.34 -5.37 16.28
CA ASP A 31 7.72 -6.51 17.13
C ASP A 31 7.68 -7.84 16.36
N TYR A 32 6.71 -7.96 15.43
CA TYR A 32 6.51 -9.13 14.59
C TYR A 32 6.36 -8.70 13.14
N TYR A 33 7.05 -9.38 12.23
CA TYR A 33 6.96 -9.09 10.80
C TYR A 33 7.33 -10.30 9.96
N GLY A 34 6.85 -10.30 8.73
CA GLY A 34 7.08 -11.40 7.82
C GLY A 34 6.62 -11.07 6.41
N ARG A 35 6.56 -12.12 5.60
CA ARG A 35 6.02 -12.04 4.24
C ARG A 35 4.57 -12.47 4.25
N THR A 36 3.77 -11.77 3.46
CA THR A 36 2.39 -12.14 3.17
C THR A 36 2.38 -13.11 1.99
N ASP A 37 1.62 -14.20 2.11
CA ASP A 37 1.40 -15.13 1.02
C ASP A 37 0.36 -14.58 0.04
N ILE A 38 0.73 -14.53 -1.24
CA ILE A 38 -0.15 -14.15 -2.34
C ILE A 38 -0.15 -15.20 -3.45
N SER A 39 0.31 -16.43 -3.16
CA SER A 39 0.39 -17.49 -4.17
C SER A 39 -0.96 -17.97 -4.70
N GLU A 40 -2.07 -17.54 -4.07
CA GLU A 40 -3.42 -17.80 -4.56
C GLU A 40 -3.81 -16.91 -5.77
N PHE A 41 -3.00 -15.91 -6.10
CA PHE A 41 -3.19 -15.00 -7.24
C PHE A 41 -2.25 -15.36 -8.38
N SER A 42 -2.72 -15.19 -9.61
CA SER A 42 -1.90 -15.43 -10.80
C SER A 42 -0.79 -14.38 -10.97
N GLU A 43 -1.07 -13.14 -10.56
CA GLU A 43 -0.14 -12.02 -10.64
C GLU A 43 -0.33 -11.05 -9.45
N PRO A 44 0.74 -10.37 -9.02
CA PRO A 44 0.68 -9.38 -7.93
C PRO A 44 0.06 -8.06 -8.40
N ARG A 45 -1.26 -8.05 -8.64
CA ARG A 45 -1.99 -6.89 -9.15
C ARG A 45 -2.63 -6.10 -8.00
N THR A 46 -2.19 -4.87 -7.79
CA THR A 46 -2.69 -3.94 -6.76
C THR A 46 -4.21 -3.93 -6.61
N MET A 47 -4.97 -3.70 -7.69
CA MET A 47 -6.44 -3.67 -7.63
C MET A 47 -7.06 -5.00 -7.16
N VAL A 48 -6.48 -6.13 -7.57
CA VAL A 48 -6.97 -7.46 -7.20
C VAL A 48 -6.67 -7.73 -5.73
N LEU A 49 -5.44 -7.46 -5.31
CA LEU A 49 -4.95 -7.73 -3.96
C LEU A 49 -5.67 -6.88 -2.92
N TRP A 50 -5.80 -5.56 -3.13
CA TRP A 50 -6.54 -4.70 -2.20
C TRP A 50 -8.04 -4.97 -2.17
N SER A 51 -8.66 -5.31 -3.31
CA SER A 51 -10.05 -5.78 -3.34
C SER A 51 -10.23 -7.06 -2.51
N SER A 52 -9.29 -7.99 -2.64
CA SER A 52 -9.33 -9.26 -1.91
C SER A 52 -9.07 -9.10 -0.41
N PHE A 53 -8.19 -8.17 -0.04
CA PHE A 53 -7.94 -7.78 1.34
C PHE A 53 -9.21 -7.26 2.02
N MET A 54 -9.90 -6.29 1.39
CA MET A 54 -11.04 -5.63 2.02
C MET A 54 -12.28 -6.52 2.10
N THR A 55 -12.45 -7.48 1.18
CA THR A 55 -13.55 -8.46 1.23
C THR A 55 -13.20 -9.72 2.03
N GLY A 56 -11.91 -10.03 2.17
CA GLY A 56 -11.39 -11.27 2.76
C GLY A 56 -11.56 -12.51 1.88
N GLU A 57 -11.70 -12.31 0.57
CA GLU A 57 -11.96 -13.35 -0.43
C GLU A 57 -11.14 -13.05 -1.68
N ASN A 58 -10.68 -14.06 -2.41
CA ASN A 58 -9.96 -13.83 -3.66
C ASN A 58 -10.90 -13.25 -4.74
N ARG A 59 -10.69 -11.98 -5.11
CA ARG A 59 -11.49 -11.25 -6.10
C ARG A 59 -10.88 -11.25 -7.51
N GLU A 60 -9.81 -11.99 -7.76
CA GLU A 60 -9.07 -11.97 -9.03
C GLU A 60 -9.97 -12.21 -10.25
N ALA A 61 -10.75 -13.30 -10.24
CA ALA A 61 -11.60 -13.66 -11.37
C ALA A 61 -12.65 -12.57 -11.67
N GLU A 62 -13.28 -12.02 -10.63
CA GLU A 62 -14.31 -10.98 -10.78
C GLU A 62 -13.72 -9.66 -11.31
N ILE A 63 -12.56 -9.26 -10.77
CA ILE A 63 -11.90 -7.99 -11.09
C ILE A 63 -11.32 -8.05 -12.51
N LEU A 64 -10.68 -9.16 -12.90
CA LEU A 64 -10.11 -9.33 -14.24
C LEU A 64 -11.18 -9.44 -15.33
N ALA A 65 -12.36 -10.01 -15.03
CA ALA A 65 -13.45 -10.12 -15.99
C ALA A 65 -13.98 -8.76 -16.50
N LYS A 66 -13.71 -7.67 -15.76
CA LYS A 66 -14.13 -6.31 -16.15
C LYS A 66 -13.20 -5.68 -17.21
N GLY A 67 -12.00 -6.24 -17.42
CA GLY A 67 -11.00 -5.72 -18.34
C GLY A 67 -10.28 -4.47 -17.82
N ASP A 68 -9.13 -4.13 -18.41
CA ASP A 68 -8.17 -3.15 -17.87
C ASP A 68 -8.79 -1.82 -17.45
N LYS A 69 -9.62 -1.21 -18.30
CA LYS A 69 -10.16 0.13 -18.01
C LYS A 69 -11.14 0.10 -16.84
N GLU A 70 -12.09 -0.83 -16.87
CA GLU A 70 -13.14 -0.91 -15.84
C GLU A 70 -12.66 -1.55 -14.55
N MET A 71 -11.62 -2.39 -14.60
CA MET A 71 -10.91 -2.87 -13.41
C MET A 71 -10.50 -1.70 -12.52
N TRP A 72 -9.81 -0.69 -13.06
CA TRP A 72 -9.37 0.47 -12.26
C TRP A 72 -10.50 1.42 -11.83
N ASN A 73 -11.65 1.38 -12.51
CA ASN A 73 -12.83 2.14 -12.09
C ASN A 73 -13.69 1.40 -11.06
N THR A 74 -13.38 0.13 -10.78
CA THR A 74 -14.16 -0.69 -9.86
C THR A 74 -14.08 -0.13 -8.45
N ARG A 75 -15.24 -0.07 -7.80
CA ARG A 75 -15.38 0.27 -6.38
C ARG A 75 -16.16 -0.83 -5.70
N ILE A 76 -15.54 -1.47 -4.72
CA ILE A 76 -16.18 -2.43 -3.84
C ILE A 76 -17.13 -1.65 -2.92
N PRO A 77 -18.42 -2.02 -2.86
CA PRO A 77 -19.38 -1.39 -1.97
C PRO A 77 -18.96 -1.53 -0.50
N HIS A 78 -19.24 -0.51 0.32
CA HIS A 78 -18.80 -0.46 1.72
C HIS A 78 -19.28 -1.67 2.53
N GLU A 79 -20.53 -2.07 2.31
CA GLU A 79 -21.19 -3.23 2.92
C GLU A 79 -20.55 -4.57 2.57
N GLU A 80 -19.81 -4.66 1.47
CA GLU A 80 -19.05 -5.87 1.10
C GLU A 80 -17.66 -5.89 1.73
N THR A 81 -17.17 -4.75 2.22
CA THR A 81 -15.89 -4.65 2.91
C THR A 81 -16.03 -4.93 4.39
N PHE A 82 -14.96 -5.41 5.02
CA PHE A 82 -14.92 -5.54 6.48
C PHE A 82 -14.98 -4.19 7.21
N PHE A 83 -14.80 -3.06 6.49
CA PHE A 83 -14.92 -1.73 7.07
C PHE A 83 -16.32 -1.48 7.65
N SER A 84 -17.35 -2.14 7.13
CA SER A 84 -18.74 -2.04 7.60
C SER A 84 -18.97 -2.55 9.03
N HIS A 85 -18.02 -3.28 9.61
CA HIS A 85 -18.07 -3.71 11.02
C HIS A 85 -17.70 -2.58 11.99
N PHE A 86 -17.09 -1.50 11.48
CA PHE A 86 -16.72 -0.32 12.27
C PHE A 86 -17.82 0.74 12.20
N LYS A 87 -18.05 1.44 13.31
CA LYS A 87 -19.08 2.48 13.41
C LYS A 87 -18.66 3.76 12.69
N ASN A 88 -17.38 4.11 12.73
CA ASN A 88 -16.85 5.31 12.08
C ASN A 88 -15.46 5.07 11.48
N PRO A 89 -15.34 4.23 10.43
CA PRO A 89 -14.06 3.95 9.80
C PRO A 89 -13.60 5.12 8.93
N PHE A 90 -12.31 5.41 8.98
CA PHE A 90 -11.62 6.25 8.00
C PHE A 90 -10.70 5.40 7.13
N VAL A 91 -10.94 5.41 5.83
CA VAL A 91 -10.08 4.75 4.84
C VAL A 91 -9.60 5.82 3.89
N LEU A 92 -8.30 5.85 3.58
CA LEU A 92 -7.70 6.85 2.73
C LEU A 92 -7.00 6.20 1.55
N ASP A 93 -7.45 6.59 0.36
CA ASP A 93 -6.79 6.35 -0.93
C ASP A 93 -6.58 4.86 -1.27
N LEU A 94 -7.46 3.97 -0.81
CA LEU A 94 -7.30 2.53 -1.04
C LEU A 94 -7.79 2.13 -2.45
N PRO A 95 -6.96 1.48 -3.28
CA PRO A 95 -7.37 0.88 -4.56
C PRO A 95 -8.62 -0.01 -4.41
N GLY A 96 -9.61 0.21 -5.28
CA GLY A 96 -10.88 -0.52 -5.23
C GLY A 96 -11.91 0.03 -4.22
N TYR A 97 -11.59 1.09 -3.46
CA TYR A 97 -12.55 1.72 -2.53
C TYR A 97 -12.70 3.21 -2.82
N ASN A 98 -11.73 4.03 -2.41
CA ASN A 98 -11.76 5.49 -2.53
C ASN A 98 -10.49 6.10 -3.16
N TYR A 99 -9.82 5.31 -4.00
CA TYR A 99 -8.59 5.65 -4.72
C TYR A 99 -8.67 6.90 -5.61
N ASP A 100 -7.61 7.70 -5.62
CA ASP A 100 -7.42 8.85 -6.50
C ASP A 100 -7.07 8.40 -7.94
N LEU A 101 -8.12 8.22 -8.75
CA LEU A 101 -7.99 7.77 -10.13
C LEU A 101 -7.28 8.77 -11.04
N GLU A 102 -7.37 10.08 -10.77
CA GLU A 102 -6.70 11.10 -11.58
C GLU A 102 -5.20 11.08 -11.32
N GLN A 103 -4.81 10.97 -10.05
CA GLN A 103 -3.41 10.75 -9.67
C GLN A 103 -2.84 9.50 -10.38
N HIS A 104 -3.52 8.37 -10.28
CA HIS A 104 -3.08 7.12 -10.92
C HIS A 104 -2.98 7.23 -12.44
N ARG A 105 -3.98 7.84 -13.09
CA ARG A 105 -3.95 8.08 -14.55
C ARG A 105 -2.72 8.88 -14.93
N ARG A 106 -2.42 9.94 -14.19
CA ARG A 106 -1.25 10.80 -14.43
C ARG A 106 0.07 10.05 -14.27
N GLU A 107 0.18 9.21 -13.24
CA GLU A 107 1.36 8.36 -13.01
C GLU A 107 1.58 7.38 -14.17
N ARG A 108 0.52 6.70 -14.62
CA ARG A 108 0.61 5.78 -15.76
C ARG A 108 0.93 6.48 -17.08
N GLU A 109 0.43 7.68 -17.30
CA GLU A 109 0.78 8.48 -18.47
C GLU A 109 2.27 8.83 -18.49
N LEU A 110 2.80 9.37 -17.40
CA LEU A 110 4.20 9.71 -17.25
C LEU A 110 5.12 8.49 -17.37
N LEU A 111 4.71 7.36 -16.79
CA LEU A 111 5.44 6.10 -16.90
C LEU A 111 5.50 5.61 -18.36
N LYS A 112 4.36 5.62 -19.06
CA LYS A 112 4.29 5.28 -20.49
C LYS A 112 5.11 6.23 -21.35
N GLU A 113 5.08 7.53 -21.04
CA GLU A 113 5.88 8.55 -21.71
C GLU A 113 7.37 8.28 -21.56
N PHE A 114 7.83 7.95 -20.34
CA PHE A 114 9.24 7.63 -20.06
C PHE A 114 9.76 6.47 -20.92
N PHE A 115 8.96 5.41 -21.09
CA PHE A 115 9.37 4.25 -21.88
C PHE A 115 9.27 4.45 -23.39
N LYS A 116 8.43 5.38 -23.86
CA LYS A 116 8.31 5.72 -25.29
C LYS A 116 9.33 6.75 -25.74
N GLU A 117 9.78 7.61 -24.84
CA GLU A 117 10.77 8.65 -25.14
C GLU A 117 12.14 8.03 -25.43
N LYS A 118 12.77 8.51 -26.50
CA LYS A 118 14.07 8.05 -27.01
C LYS A 118 15.18 9.05 -26.71
N ASP A 119 14.83 10.33 -26.54
CA ASP A 119 15.79 11.36 -26.17
C ASP A 119 16.12 11.31 -24.67
N GLU A 120 17.40 11.18 -24.34
CA GLU A 120 17.84 10.97 -22.95
C GLU A 120 17.64 12.20 -22.06
N GLU A 121 17.71 13.42 -22.59
CA GLU A 121 17.44 14.63 -21.80
C GLU A 121 15.96 14.73 -21.45
N ARG A 122 15.08 14.54 -22.43
CA ARG A 122 13.63 14.49 -22.20
C ARG A 122 13.24 13.36 -21.26
N LYS A 123 13.85 12.19 -21.40
CA LYS A 123 13.60 11.04 -20.52
C LYS A 123 13.94 11.32 -19.06
N ARG A 124 15.03 12.07 -18.80
CA ARG A 124 15.37 12.58 -17.46
C ARG A 124 14.33 13.57 -16.96
N GLU A 125 13.82 14.45 -17.82
CA GLU A 125 12.77 15.39 -17.46
C GLU A 125 11.45 14.69 -17.11
N VAL A 126 11.04 13.68 -17.89
CA VAL A 126 9.84 12.88 -17.63
C VAL A 126 9.98 12.14 -16.29
N ARG A 127 11.13 11.52 -16.03
CA ARG A 127 11.41 10.89 -14.72
C ARG A 127 11.32 11.88 -13.57
N ARG A 128 11.84 13.11 -13.74
CA ARG A 128 11.72 14.16 -12.72
C ARG A 128 10.26 14.52 -12.45
N LYS A 129 9.46 14.74 -13.50
CA LYS A 129 8.01 15.02 -13.40
C LYS A 129 7.26 13.88 -12.71
N TYR A 130 7.58 12.65 -13.06
CA TYR A 130 7.03 11.44 -12.44
C TYR A 130 7.32 11.39 -10.94
N ASN A 131 8.57 11.59 -10.55
CA ASN A 131 8.96 11.61 -9.15
C ASN A 131 8.29 12.76 -8.37
N GLU A 132 8.25 13.97 -8.95
CA GLU A 132 7.59 15.14 -8.33
C GLU A 132 6.10 14.92 -8.12
N ASN A 133 5.42 14.33 -9.10
CA ASN A 133 4.00 14.00 -9.03
C ASN A 133 3.72 12.99 -7.90
N ALA A 134 4.52 11.92 -7.81
CA ALA A 134 4.41 10.91 -6.76
C ALA A 134 4.70 11.49 -5.36
N PHE A 135 5.75 12.31 -5.21
CA PHE A 135 6.06 12.94 -3.93
C PHE A 135 5.02 13.97 -3.50
N ALA A 136 4.43 14.71 -4.44
CA ALA A 136 3.34 15.64 -4.14
C ALA A 136 2.10 14.89 -3.62
N HIS A 137 1.78 13.75 -4.23
CA HIS A 137 0.71 12.88 -3.76
C HIS A 137 0.99 12.31 -2.37
N HIS A 138 2.17 11.73 -2.17
CA HIS A 138 2.60 11.19 -0.88
C HIS A 138 2.48 12.21 0.26
N ARG A 139 2.88 13.46 0.03
CA ARG A 139 2.73 14.53 1.03
C ARG A 139 1.26 14.79 1.40
N ARG A 140 0.36 14.89 0.41
CA ARG A 140 -1.08 15.09 0.65
C ARG A 140 -1.69 13.92 1.41
N VAL A 141 -1.36 12.69 1.02
CA VAL A 141 -1.84 11.48 1.70
C VAL A 141 -1.32 11.43 3.14
N LYS A 142 -0.03 11.71 3.35
CA LYS A 142 0.60 11.75 4.67
C LYS A 142 -0.05 12.79 5.60
N GLU A 143 -0.31 14.00 5.10
CA GLU A 143 -1.01 15.05 5.84
C GLU A 143 -2.40 14.60 6.27
N ARG A 144 -3.23 14.12 5.33
CA ARG A 144 -4.59 13.63 5.62
C ARG A 144 -4.60 12.42 6.55
N PHE A 145 -3.61 11.54 6.44
CA PHE A 145 -3.47 10.39 7.33
C PHE A 145 -3.21 10.86 8.77
N PHE A 146 -2.30 11.81 8.98
CA PHE A 146 -2.05 12.34 10.32
C PHE A 146 -3.23 13.12 10.89
N GLU A 147 -3.96 13.88 10.09
CA GLU A 147 -5.23 14.50 10.50
C GLU A 147 -6.23 13.43 10.97
N ALA A 148 -6.36 12.33 10.22
CA ALA A 148 -7.22 11.23 10.59
C ALA A 148 -6.77 10.52 11.89
N LEU A 149 -5.46 10.44 12.15
CA LEU A 149 -4.97 9.91 13.43
C LEU A 149 -5.37 10.78 14.63
N GLU A 150 -5.63 12.06 14.45
CA GLU A 150 -6.13 12.96 15.49
C GLU A 150 -7.67 12.98 15.59
N GLY A 151 -8.35 12.51 14.53
CA GLY A 151 -9.81 12.42 14.44
C GLY A 151 -10.44 11.32 15.29
N ASP A 152 -11.76 11.41 15.41
CA ASP A 152 -12.60 10.48 16.18
C ASP A 152 -13.06 9.30 15.32
N TYR A 153 -12.12 8.42 14.98
CA TYR A 153 -12.36 7.22 14.16
C TYR A 153 -12.01 5.96 14.94
N ASP A 154 -12.90 4.96 14.90
CA ASP A 154 -12.69 3.66 15.54
C ASP A 154 -11.76 2.74 14.72
N PHE A 155 -11.64 3.00 13.42
CA PHE A 155 -10.68 2.37 12.51
C PHE A 155 -10.05 3.38 11.56
N VAL A 156 -8.73 3.27 11.32
CA VAL A 156 -8.03 4.10 10.35
C VAL A 156 -7.18 3.22 9.42
N LEU A 157 -7.35 3.39 8.12
CA LEU A 157 -6.47 2.85 7.09
C LEU A 157 -5.93 3.97 6.20
N GLY A 158 -4.62 4.04 6.05
CA GLY A 158 -3.96 4.91 5.07
C GLY A 158 -3.17 4.10 4.05
N TYR A 159 -3.46 4.26 2.76
CA TYR A 159 -2.70 3.64 1.68
C TYR A 159 -1.64 4.60 1.12
N PHE A 160 -0.42 4.12 0.94
CA PHE A 160 0.73 4.88 0.47
C PHE A 160 1.37 4.21 -0.75
N SER A 161 1.21 4.79 -1.94
CA SER A 161 1.75 4.26 -3.20
C SER A 161 3.21 4.63 -3.51
N VAL A 162 3.83 5.51 -2.70
CA VAL A 162 5.09 6.17 -3.08
C VAL A 162 6.25 5.21 -3.34
N ALA A 163 6.30 4.07 -2.63
CA ALA A 163 7.36 3.07 -2.79
C ALA A 163 7.22 2.34 -4.12
N ASP A 164 6.00 1.94 -4.50
CA ASP A 164 5.70 1.34 -5.79
C ASP A 164 5.96 2.31 -6.96
N VAL A 165 5.28 3.46 -6.94
CA VAL A 165 5.34 4.46 -8.01
C VAL A 165 6.79 4.88 -8.24
N ILE A 166 7.51 5.35 -7.21
CA ILE A 166 8.92 5.73 -7.42
C ILE A 166 9.78 4.52 -7.81
N GLY A 167 9.50 3.35 -7.23
CA GLY A 167 10.25 2.12 -7.46
C GLY A 167 10.27 1.70 -8.93
N HIS A 168 9.14 1.78 -9.65
CA HIS A 168 9.10 1.43 -11.07
C HIS A 168 10.20 2.09 -11.91
N LEU A 169 10.53 3.37 -11.66
CA LEU A 169 11.59 4.07 -12.39
C LEU A 169 12.94 4.16 -11.66
N ASN A 170 12.97 3.88 -10.36
CA ASN A 170 14.12 4.22 -9.51
C ASN A 170 14.50 3.14 -8.49
N PHE A 171 13.99 1.91 -8.56
CA PHE A 171 14.29 0.88 -7.56
C PHE A 171 15.79 0.59 -7.42
N GLY A 172 16.55 0.67 -8.52
CA GLY A 172 18.02 0.54 -8.50
C GLY A 172 18.74 1.72 -7.81
N ASN A 173 18.05 2.84 -7.57
CA ASN A 173 18.59 3.99 -6.83
C ASN A 173 18.43 3.77 -5.31
N ARG A 174 19.41 3.08 -4.73
CA ARG A 174 19.45 2.71 -3.31
C ARG A 174 19.26 3.89 -2.36
N SER A 175 19.84 5.06 -2.67
CA SER A 175 19.74 6.25 -1.81
C SER A 175 18.32 6.82 -1.80
N LEU A 176 17.69 6.90 -2.98
CA LEU A 176 16.31 7.37 -3.11
C LEU A 176 15.33 6.41 -2.44
N MET A 177 15.46 5.10 -2.68
CA MET A 177 14.62 4.10 -2.03
C MET A 177 14.79 4.14 -0.51
N LYS A 178 16.02 4.26 0.00
CA LYS A 178 16.26 4.39 1.45
C LYS A 178 15.62 5.65 2.04
N MET A 179 15.62 6.77 1.32
CA MET A 179 14.94 7.99 1.75
C MET A 179 13.43 7.79 1.88
N ILE A 180 12.81 7.12 0.90
CA ILE A 180 11.38 6.81 0.92
C ILE A 180 11.04 5.86 2.07
N TYR A 181 11.83 4.80 2.25
CA TYR A 181 11.61 3.82 3.31
C TYR A 181 11.76 4.45 4.69
N ARG A 182 12.68 5.40 4.87
CA ARG A 182 12.79 6.19 6.10
C ARG A 182 11.56 7.05 6.36
N ASP A 183 11.03 7.71 5.33
CA ASP A 183 9.83 8.53 5.49
C ASP A 183 8.59 7.68 5.87
N LEU A 184 8.48 6.47 5.30
CA LEU A 184 7.46 5.48 5.65
C LEU A 184 7.66 4.92 7.07
N ASP A 185 8.90 4.64 7.46
CA ASP A 185 9.25 4.23 8.84
C ASP A 185 8.89 5.33 9.85
N ASP A 186 9.16 6.59 9.53
CA ASP A 186 8.78 7.74 10.34
C ASP A 186 7.25 7.88 10.46
N ILE A 187 6.48 7.59 9.41
CA ILE A 187 5.01 7.57 9.48
C ILE A 187 4.54 6.53 10.50
N VAL A 188 5.07 5.31 10.42
CA VAL A 188 4.69 4.20 11.31
C VAL A 188 5.10 4.47 12.76
N SER A 189 6.20 5.20 12.98
CA SER A 189 6.66 5.60 14.32
C SER A 189 5.66 6.51 15.06
N ARG A 190 4.84 7.27 14.31
CA ARG A 190 3.86 8.22 14.87
C ARG A 190 2.48 7.60 15.13
N VAL A 191 2.28 6.36 14.72
CA VAL A 191 1.04 5.63 14.98
C VAL A 191 1.13 4.97 16.36
N GLU A 192 0.25 5.39 17.27
CA GLU A 192 0.09 4.84 18.61
C GLU A 192 -0.89 3.65 18.63
N GLY A 193 -0.83 2.81 19.66
CA GLY A 193 -1.77 1.68 19.85
C GLY A 193 -1.48 0.46 18.97
N LYS A 194 -2.48 -0.40 18.78
CA LYS A 194 -2.39 -1.57 17.90
C LYS A 194 -2.29 -1.11 16.43
N LYS A 195 -1.31 -1.62 15.70
CA LYS A 195 -1.13 -1.26 14.29
C LYS A 195 -0.61 -2.41 13.43
N ILE A 196 -0.94 -2.35 12.15
CA ILE A 196 -0.46 -3.27 11.12
C ILE A 196 0.16 -2.42 10.00
N VAL A 197 1.38 -2.77 9.58
CA VAL A 197 1.89 -2.37 8.27
C VAL A 197 1.59 -3.53 7.34
N LEU A 198 0.94 -3.26 6.20
CA LEU A 198 0.59 -4.27 5.22
C LEU A 198 1.00 -3.81 3.84
N SER A 199 1.56 -4.72 3.07
CA SER A 199 1.83 -4.53 1.66
C SER A 199 1.21 -5.66 0.87
N ASP A 200 0.58 -5.29 -0.24
CA ASP A 200 -0.04 -6.20 -1.21
C ASP A 200 1.01 -7.08 -1.89
N HIS A 201 2.11 -6.48 -2.35
CA HIS A 201 3.26 -7.18 -2.90
C HIS A 201 4.58 -6.50 -2.54
N GLY A 202 5.71 -7.10 -2.90
CA GLY A 202 7.03 -6.49 -2.82
C GLY A 202 7.50 -5.98 -4.19
N MET A 203 8.79 -5.72 -4.30
CA MET A 203 9.40 -5.29 -5.57
C MET A 203 10.82 -5.84 -5.69
N LYS A 204 11.21 -6.24 -6.90
CA LYS A 204 12.53 -6.73 -7.27
C LYS A 204 13.17 -5.84 -8.33
N ALA A 205 14.49 -5.81 -8.34
CA ALA A 205 15.25 -4.99 -9.28
C ALA A 205 15.25 -5.59 -10.69
N VAL A 206 14.98 -4.75 -11.69
CA VAL A 206 15.19 -5.02 -13.12
C VAL A 206 16.08 -3.90 -13.67
N GLY A 207 17.39 -4.06 -13.48
CA GLY A 207 18.37 -3.01 -13.75
C GLY A 207 18.14 -1.79 -12.85
N ALA A 208 17.85 -0.63 -13.45
CA ALA A 208 17.52 0.58 -12.70
C ALA A 208 16.05 0.63 -12.22
N PHE A 209 15.20 -0.25 -12.74
CA PHE A 209 13.76 -0.28 -12.57
C PHE A 209 13.34 -1.27 -11.49
N GLY A 210 12.08 -1.16 -11.06
CA GLY A 210 11.42 -2.10 -10.18
C GLY A 210 10.31 -2.86 -10.90
N ASP A 211 10.17 -4.14 -10.59
CA ASP A 211 9.06 -5.00 -11.00
C ASP A 211 8.53 -5.78 -9.79
N HIS A 212 7.33 -6.31 -9.86
CA HIS A 212 6.66 -6.83 -8.67
C HIS A 212 7.29 -8.15 -8.17
N SER A 213 7.36 -8.30 -6.85
CA SER A 213 7.65 -9.58 -6.18
C SER A 213 6.37 -10.41 -6.02
N ASP A 214 6.50 -11.72 -5.85
CA ASP A 214 5.41 -12.70 -5.71
C ASP A 214 5.00 -12.98 -4.25
N TYR A 215 5.33 -12.04 -3.35
CA TYR A 215 4.95 -12.02 -1.94
C TYR A 215 4.68 -10.59 -1.50
N GLY A 216 3.86 -10.41 -0.47
CA GLY A 216 3.69 -9.13 0.21
C GLY A 216 4.52 -9.02 1.48
N PHE A 217 4.32 -7.95 2.24
CA PHE A 217 4.95 -7.71 3.54
C PHE A 217 3.88 -7.49 4.60
N TRP A 218 4.13 -7.94 5.83
CA TRP A 218 3.34 -7.52 6.98
C TRP A 218 4.22 -7.26 8.20
N SER A 219 3.77 -6.36 9.07
CA SER A 219 4.28 -6.25 10.44
C SER A 219 3.20 -5.80 11.42
N THR A 220 3.39 -6.12 12.70
CA THR A 220 2.53 -5.68 13.79
C THR A 220 3.24 -5.68 15.16
N ASN A 221 2.61 -5.04 16.15
CA ASN A 221 3.07 -4.94 17.54
C ASN A 221 2.28 -5.79 18.55
N PHE A 222 1.36 -6.67 18.10
CA PHE A 222 0.51 -7.43 19.04
C PHE A 222 0.74 -8.95 19.05
N ARG A 223 1.03 -9.60 17.93
CA ARG A 223 1.41 -11.03 17.88
C ARG A 223 2.06 -11.42 16.56
N ASP A 224 2.70 -12.58 16.56
CA ASP A 224 3.16 -13.23 15.33
C ASP A 224 1.97 -13.76 14.51
N LEU A 225 1.92 -13.39 13.23
CA LEU A 225 0.93 -13.84 12.26
C LEU A 225 1.43 -15.00 11.39
N GLY A 226 2.71 -15.37 11.50
CA GLY A 226 3.35 -16.39 10.67
C GLY A 226 3.42 -15.99 9.20
N ARG A 227 2.77 -16.77 8.34
CA ARG A 227 2.71 -16.52 6.89
C ARG A 227 1.25 -16.40 6.43
N PRO A 228 0.55 -15.31 6.80
CA PRO A 228 -0.86 -15.12 6.47
C PRO A 228 -1.01 -14.90 4.96
N ARG A 229 -2.15 -15.30 4.41
CA ARG A 229 -2.56 -14.84 3.09
C ARG A 229 -3.10 -13.43 3.19
N ILE A 230 -3.07 -12.67 2.10
CA ILE A 230 -3.64 -11.32 2.09
C ILE A 230 -5.14 -11.30 2.45
N THR A 231 -5.87 -12.35 2.07
CA THR A 231 -7.29 -12.55 2.38
C THR A 231 -7.56 -12.86 3.86
N ASP A 232 -6.57 -13.38 4.60
CA ASP A 232 -6.71 -13.68 6.03
C ASP A 232 -6.76 -12.40 6.89
N PHE A 233 -6.29 -11.25 6.36
CA PHE A 233 -6.22 -10.01 7.12
C PHE A 233 -7.58 -9.43 7.50
N LYS A 234 -8.65 -9.69 6.75
CA LYS A 234 -10.02 -9.34 7.19
C LYS A 234 -10.29 -9.91 8.58
N ARG A 235 -10.09 -11.23 8.74
CA ARG A 235 -10.33 -11.91 10.02
C ARG A 235 -9.36 -11.42 11.09
N ILE A 236 -8.07 -11.25 10.75
CA ILE A 236 -7.06 -10.79 11.72
C ILE A 236 -7.42 -9.41 12.26
N VAL A 237 -7.80 -8.47 11.38
CA VAL A 237 -8.18 -7.12 11.78
C VAL A 237 -9.41 -7.14 12.66
N LEU A 238 -10.48 -7.84 12.26
CA LEU A 238 -11.71 -7.91 13.05
C LEU A 238 -11.49 -8.58 14.41
N GLN A 239 -10.71 -9.66 14.48
CA GLN A 239 -10.38 -10.33 15.73
C GLN A 239 -9.64 -9.41 16.70
N GLU A 240 -8.66 -8.65 16.20
CA GLU A 240 -7.83 -7.78 17.04
C GLU A 240 -8.53 -6.49 17.45
N ALA A 241 -9.46 -6.04 16.62
CA ALA A 241 -10.17 -4.79 16.79
C ALA A 241 -11.46 -4.97 17.62
N LEU A 242 -12.20 -6.05 17.39
CA LEU A 242 -13.56 -6.26 17.90
C LEU A 242 -13.71 -7.54 18.74
N GLY A 243 -12.71 -8.43 18.73
CA GLY A 243 -12.77 -9.72 19.44
C GLY A 243 -13.61 -10.78 18.72
N GLU A 244 -13.88 -10.58 17.43
CA GLU A 244 -14.67 -11.47 16.55
C GLU A 244 -13.86 -12.65 15.99
#